data_AF-A0A975MWA3-F1
#
_entry.id   AF-A0A975MWA3-F1
#
_cell.length_a   1.000
_cell.length_b   1.000
_cell.length_c   1.000
_cell.angle_alpha   90.00
_cell.angle_beta   90.00
_cell.angle_gamma   90.00
#
_symmetry.space_group_name_H-M   'P 1'
#
loop_
_entity.id
_entity.type
_entity.pdbx_description
1 polymer ?
#
loop_
_entity_poly.entity_id
_entity_poly.type
_entity_poly.pdbx_seq_one_letter_code
_entity_poly.pdbx_strand_id
1 'polypeptide(L)' 'MTLARHGGHTQEIEHTGRMAGIKAEEAARLDQQHDRAMITVAGHAADAAECAELLAMLGLTGARGPHEAEIGS' A
#
# COMPACT_ATOMS: atom_id res chain seq x y z
N MET A 1 -47.39 0.96 11.57
CA MET A 1 -46.42 -0.09 11.94
C MET A 1 -45.53 -0.36 10.74
N THR A 2 -44.22 -0.38 11.00
CA THR A 2 -43.10 -0.89 10.18
C THR A 2 -42.84 -0.26 8.81
N LEU A 3 -41.74 0.50 8.72
CA LEU A 3 -40.94 0.52 7.49
C LEU A 3 -39.48 0.16 7.80
N ALA A 4 -39.09 -0.96 7.18
CA ALA A 4 -37.78 -1.55 6.98
C ALA A 4 -36.56 -0.87 7.62
N ARG A 5 -36.05 -1.50 8.67
CA ARG A 5 -34.67 -1.33 9.14
C ARG A 5 -33.85 -2.50 8.61
N HIS A 6 -33.55 -2.48 7.31
CA HIS A 6 -32.66 -3.47 6.70
C HIS A 6 -31.94 -2.93 5.45
N GLY A 7 -31.02 -1.99 5.65
CA GLY A 7 -30.14 -1.47 4.59
C GLY A 7 -28.69 -1.20 5.01
N GLY A 8 -28.34 -1.40 6.29
CA GLY A 8 -27.00 -1.06 6.79
C GLY A 8 -25.91 -2.00 6.28
N HIS A 9 -26.20 -3.30 6.22
CA HIS A 9 -25.18 -4.32 5.92
C HIS A 9 -24.73 -4.33 4.44
N THR A 10 -25.64 -4.07 3.50
CA THR A 10 -25.30 -3.98 2.06
C THR A 10 -24.54 -2.70 1.73
N GLN A 11 -24.91 -1.57 2.34
CA GLN A 11 -24.17 -0.31 2.16
C GLN A 11 -22.75 -0.37 2.75
N GLU A 12 -22.57 -1.05 3.88
CA GLU A 12 -21.23 -1.25 4.48
C GLU A 12 -20.34 -2.14 3.60
N ILE A 13 -20.87 -3.23 3.02
CA ILE A 13 -20.10 -4.10 2.12
C ILE A 13 -19.70 -3.37 0.82
N GLU A 14 -20.64 -2.63 0.22
CA GLU A 14 -20.36 -1.85 -0.99
C GLU A 14 -19.33 -0.74 -0.75
N HIS A 15 -19.43 -0.04 0.39
CA HIS A 15 -18.46 0.97 0.80
C HIS A 15 -17.08 0.35 1.04
N THR A 16 -17.01 -0.82 1.70
CA THR A 16 -15.75 -1.53 1.98
C THR A 16 -15.09 -2.00 0.69
N GLY A 17 -15.86 -2.53 -0.28
CA GLY A 17 -15.37 -2.93 -1.60
C GLY A 17 -14.84 -1.75 -2.43
N ARG A 18 -15.54 -0.62 -2.43
CA ARG A 18 -15.08 0.61 -3.10
C ARG A 18 -13.78 1.14 -2.48
N MET A 19 -13.71 1.19 -1.15
CA MET A 19 -12.51 1.62 -0.44
C MET A 19 -11.34 0.65 -0.64
N ALA A 20 -11.60 -0.66 -0.75
CA ALA A 20 -10.57 -1.65 -1.10
C ALA A 20 -10.00 -1.40 -2.50
N GLY A 21 -10.85 -1.10 -3.49
CA GLY A 21 -10.40 -0.74 -4.84
C GLY A 21 -9.51 0.51 -4.87
N ILE A 22 -9.91 1.56 -4.16
CA ILE A 22 -9.12 2.82 -4.06
C ILE A 22 -7.77 2.57 -3.38
N LYS A 23 -7.74 1.76 -2.31
CA LYS A 23 -6.49 1.40 -1.63
C LYS A 23 -5.55 0.59 -2.52
N ALA A 24 -6.08 -0.33 -3.32
CA ALA A 24 -5.28 -1.14 -4.25
C ALA A 24 -4.66 -0.28 -5.37
N GLU A 25 -5.42 0.67 -5.92
CA GLU A 25 -4.92 1.61 -6.93
C GLU A 25 -3.82 2.51 -6.35
N GLU A 26 -4.01 3.01 -5.13
CA GLU A 26 -3.01 3.84 -4.46
C GLU A 26 -1.73 3.05 -4.14
N ALA A 27 -1.86 1.80 -3.69
CA ALA A 27 -0.71 0.91 -3.47
C ALA A 27 0.08 0.70 -4.78
N ALA A 28 -0.59 0.45 -5.91
CA ALA A 28 0.06 0.30 -7.19
C ALA A 28 0.77 1.58 -7.67
N ARG A 29 0.21 2.76 -7.35
CA ARG A 29 0.81 4.06 -7.67
C ARG A 29 2.03 4.36 -6.79
N LEU A 30 1.98 3.97 -5.53
CA LEU A 30 3.10 4.08 -4.59
C LEU A 30 4.23 3.13 -4.97
N ASP A 31 3.92 1.88 -5.33
CA ASP A 31 4.90 0.90 -5.83
C ASP A 31 5.66 1.44 -7.05
N GLN A 32 4.96 2.04 -8.02
CA GLN A 32 5.60 2.63 -9.20
C GLN A 32 6.52 3.81 -8.85
N GLN A 33 6.14 4.64 -7.87
CA GLN A 33 6.99 5.73 -7.40
C GLN A 33 8.20 5.22 -6.63
N HIS A 34 8.00 4.17 -5.83
CA HIS A 34 9.03 3.48 -5.09
C HIS A 34 10.10 2.89 -6.02
N ASP A 35 9.67 2.20 -7.08
CA ASP A 35 10.57 1.66 -8.11
C ASP A 35 11.41 2.76 -8.78
N ARG A 36 10.79 3.90 -9.10
CA ARG A 36 11.52 5.04 -9.69
C ARG A 36 12.52 5.65 -8.69
N ALA A 37 12.14 5.78 -7.43
CA ALA A 37 13.02 6.29 -6.38
C ALA A 37 14.24 5.38 -6.18
N MET A 38 14.04 4.06 -6.16
CA MET A 38 15.14 3.09 -6.06
C MET A 38 16.14 3.24 -7.21
N ILE A 39 15.65 3.35 -8.45
CA ILE A 39 16.50 3.53 -9.63
C ILE A 39 17.27 4.86 -9.56
N THR A 40 16.62 5.94 -9.13
CA THR A 40 17.27 7.25 -8.97
C THR A 40 18.38 7.21 -7.91
N VAL A 41 18.13 6.58 -6.76
CA VAL A 41 19.15 6.45 -5.70
C VAL A 41 20.32 5.60 -6.19
N ALA A 42 20.06 4.48 -6.87
CA ALA A 42 21.10 3.64 -7.44
C ALA A 42 21.97 4.36 -8.48
N GLY A 43 21.39 5.30 -9.24
CA GLY A 43 22.13 6.13 -10.20
C GLY A 43 22.97 7.26 -9.57
N HIS A 44 22.77 7.56 -8.28
CA HIS A 44 23.46 8.64 -7.57
C HIS A 44 24.37 8.17 -6.45
N ALA A 45 24.23 6.92 -5.99
CA ALA A 45 25.15 6.31 -5.05
C ALA A 45 26.52 6.03 -5.69
N ALA A 46 27.59 6.23 -4.93
CA ALA A 46 28.96 5.94 -5.36
C ALA A 46 29.28 4.44 -5.28
N ASP A 47 28.63 3.70 -4.37
CA ASP A 47 28.77 2.25 -4.25
C ASP A 47 27.49 1.55 -3.74
N ALA A 48 27.54 0.22 -3.69
CA ALA A 48 26.41 -0.60 -3.29
C ALA A 48 26.05 -0.49 -1.80
N ALA A 49 27.02 -0.18 -0.93
CA ALA A 49 26.78 -0.03 0.50
C ALA A 49 26.08 1.31 0.78
N GLU A 50 26.58 2.40 0.19
CA GLU A 50 25.95 3.72 0.25
C GLU A 50 24.54 3.67 -0.34
N CYS A 51 24.34 2.98 -1.47
CA CYS A 51 23.01 2.77 -2.04
C CYS A 51 22.06 2.09 -1.03
N ALA A 52 22.51 1.01 -0.39
CA ALA A 52 21.71 0.30 0.61
C ALA A 52 21.36 1.18 1.82
N GLU A 53 22.30 1.98 2.32
CA GLU A 53 22.05 2.93 3.41
C GLU A 53 21.04 4.01 3.03
N LEU A 54 21.20 4.61 1.84
CA LEU A 54 20.28 5.63 1.34
C LEU A 54 18.88 5.08 1.13
N LEU A 55 18.75 3.87 0.56
CA LEU A 55 17.47 3.20 0.42
C LEU A 55 16.84 2.91 1.80
N ALA A 56 17.62 2.51 2.80
CA ALA A 56 17.11 2.27 4.14
C ALA A 56 16.61 3.54 4.83
N MET A 57 17.33 4.66 4.70
CA MET A 57 16.91 5.96 5.23
C MET A 57 15.61 6.46 4.61
N LEU A 58 15.37 6.12 3.34
CA LEU A 58 14.18 6.49 2.60
C LEU A 58 13.03 5.50 2.79
N GLY A 59 13.23 4.42 3.55
CA GLY A 59 12.24 3.36 3.72
C GLY A 59 11.99 2.54 2.45
N LEU A 60 13.00 2.47 1.57
CA LEU A 60 12.93 1.80 0.28
C LEU A 60 13.51 0.37 0.27
N THR A 61 14.15 -0.06 1.38
CA THR A 61 14.72 -1.41 1.54
C THR A 61 13.71 -2.43 2.07
N GLY A 62 12.86 -2.93 1.17
CA GLY A 62 11.99 -4.10 1.44
C GLY A 62 10.81 -3.78 2.38
N ALA A 63 9.58 -4.17 2.10
CA ALA A 63 9.06 -5.09 1.11
C ALA A 63 7.69 -4.55 0.66
N ARG A 64 7.24 -4.95 -0.53
CA ARG A 64 5.82 -5.29 -0.68
C ARG A 64 5.50 -6.25 0.47
N GLY A 65 4.91 -5.73 1.54
CA GLY A 65 4.30 -6.59 2.53
C GLY A 65 3.30 -7.46 1.78
N PRO A 66 3.27 -8.79 2.00
CA PRO A 66 2.13 -9.54 1.55
C PRO A 66 0.90 -8.86 2.15
N HIS A 67 -0.08 -8.56 1.32
CA HIS A 67 -1.45 -8.44 1.81
C HIS A 67 -1.77 -9.76 2.53
N GLU A 68 -1.64 -9.79 3.86
CA GLU A 68 -2.11 -10.79 4.85
C GLU A 68 -1.14 -10.75 6.05
N ALA A 69 -1.51 -10.70 7.32
CA ALA A 69 -2.80 -10.72 7.99
C ALA A 69 -2.57 -10.28 9.44
N GLU A 70 -3.34 -9.33 9.95
CA GLU A 70 -3.68 -9.30 11.38
C GLU A 70 -5.04 -8.64 11.57
N ILE A 71 -6.04 -9.39 11.10
CA ILE A 71 -7.36 -9.44 11.71
C ILE A 71 -7.31 -10.65 12.65
N GLY A 72 -7.20 -10.42 13.96
CA GLY A 72 -7.61 -11.31 15.06
C GLY A 72 -6.89 -12.65 15.27
N SER A 73 -6.23 -12.79 16.43
CA SER A 73 -6.54 -13.82 17.46
C SER A 73 -5.84 -13.47 18.77
#